data_AF-A0A7V9KL40-F1
#
_entry.id   AF-A0A7V9KL40-F1
#
_cell.length_a   1.000
_cell.length_b   1.000
_cell.length_c   1.000
_cell.angle_alpha   90.00
_cell.angle_beta   90.00
_cell.angle_gamma   90.00
#
_symmetry.space_group_name_H-M   'P 1'
#
loop_
_entity.id
_entity.type
_entity.pdbx_description
1 polymer ?
#
loop_
_entity_poly.entity_id
_entity_poly.type
_entity_poly.pdbx_seq_one_letter_code
_entity_poly.pdbx_strand_id
1 'polypeptide(L)' 'MSDGKMDEAKGRLKEAGGDLTGDRKLKNEGKVDRATGSVKDKVDDVADKAKGVVGKD' A
#
# COMPACT_ATOMS: atom_id res chain seq x y z
N MET A 1 -1.46 14.58 -0.56
CA MET A 1 -2.42 13.92 -1.47
C MET A 1 -1.79 13.41 -2.78
N SER A 2 -0.55 13.76 -3.13
CA SER A 2 0.08 13.33 -4.39
C SER A 2 0.89 12.01 -4.29
N ASP A 3 1.44 11.68 -3.11
CA ASP A 3 2.28 10.47 -2.92
C ASP A 3 1.54 9.16 -3.14
N GLY A 4 0.37 8.97 -2.53
CA GLY A 4 -0.33 7.66 -2.58
C GLY A 4 -0.72 7.22 -3.99
N LYS A 5 -1.05 8.16 -4.89
CA LYS A 5 -1.35 7.85 -6.30
C LYS A 5 -0.09 7.53 -7.10
N MET A 6 1.02 8.19 -6.81
CA MET A 6 2.31 7.90 -7.42
C MET A 6 2.86 6.54 -6.98
N ASP A 7 2.75 6.19 -5.69
CA ASP A 7 3.17 4.89 -5.18
C ASP A 7 2.35 3.74 -5.75
N GLU A 8 1.03 3.91 -5.90
CA GLU A 8 0.19 2.90 -6.54
C GLU A 8 0.55 2.71 -8.03
N ALA A 9 0.81 3.80 -8.76
CA ALA A 9 1.24 3.73 -10.15
C ALA A 9 2.62 3.06 -10.30
N LYS A 10 3.57 3.39 -9.40
CA LYS A 10 4.91 2.80 -9.35
C LYS A 10 4.87 1.31 -9.03
N GLY A 11 3.98 0.89 -8.12
CA GLY A 11 3.72 -0.50 -7.81
C GLY A 11 3.21 -1.29 -9.02
N ARG A 12 2.23 -0.74 -9.76
CA ARG A 12 1.73 -1.36 -11.00
C ARG A 12 2.81 -1.47 -12.08
N LEU A 13 3.67 -0.45 -12.21
CA LEU A 13 4.79 -0.47 -13.15
C LEU A 13 5.85 -1.50 -12.77
N LYS A 14 6.21 -1.63 -11.48
CA LYS A 14 7.13 -2.69 -11.01
C LYS A 14 6.55 -4.09 -11.25
N GLU A 15 5.24 -4.26 -11.03
CA GLU A 15 4.57 -5.55 -11.22
C GLU A 15 4.54 -5.95 -12.70
N ALA A 16 4.18 -5.01 -13.59
CA ALA A 16 4.19 -5.22 -15.03
C ALA A 16 5.61 -5.42 -15.58
N GLY A 17 6.59 -4.63 -15.12
CA GLY A 17 8.00 -4.78 -15.50
C GLY A 17 8.58 -6.11 -15.01
N GLY A 18 8.24 -6.55 -13.81
CA GLY A 18 8.64 -7.85 -13.27
C GLY A 18 8.06 -9.01 -14.07
N ASP A 19 6.78 -8.94 -14.46
CA ASP A 19 6.16 -9.97 -15.32
C ASP A 19 6.74 -9.98 -16.74
N LEU A 20 7.04 -8.82 -17.32
CA LEU A 20 7.63 -8.70 -18.65
C LEU A 20 9.08 -9.19 -18.71
N THR A 21 9.87 -8.91 -17.67
CA THR A 21 11.31 -9.25 -17.63
C THR A 21 11.57 -10.63 -17.02
N GLY A 22 10.52 -11.32 -16.53
CA GLY A 22 10.63 -12.60 -15.81
C GLY A 22 11.25 -12.48 -14.41
N ASP A 23 11.36 -11.25 -13.90
CA ASP A 23 12.12 -10.94 -12.70
C ASP A 23 11.22 -11.04 -11.46
N ARG A 24 11.27 -12.20 -10.80
CA ARG A 24 10.39 -12.54 -9.66
C ARG A 24 10.53 -11.55 -8.51
N LYS A 25 11.67 -10.87 -8.40
CA LYS A 25 11.93 -9.88 -7.34
C LYS A 25 11.06 -8.63 -7.50
N LEU A 26 10.98 -8.09 -8.71
CA LEU A 26 10.15 -6.92 -9.05
C LEU A 26 8.65 -7.19 -8.86
N LYS A 27 8.19 -8.39 -9.24
CA LYS A 27 6.81 -8.84 -9.02
C LYS A 27 6.47 -8.98 -7.53
N ASN A 28 7.39 -9.53 -6.73
CA ASN A 28 7.18 -9.68 -5.29
C ASN A 28 7.19 -8.34 -4.56
N GLU A 29 8.10 -7.42 -4.91
CA GLU A 29 8.09 -6.06 -4.34
C GLU A 29 6.76 -5.35 -4.58
N GLY A 30 6.23 -5.37 -5.82
CA GLY A 30 4.95 -4.75 -6.13
C GLY A 30 3.77 -5.33 -5.34
N LYS A 31 3.76 -6.66 -5.13
CA LYS A 31 2.72 -7.33 -4.31
C LYS A 31 2.86 -7.01 -2.83
N VAL A 32 4.08 -7.01 -2.29
CA VAL A 32 4.33 -6.72 -0.87
C VAL A 32 4.00 -5.27 -0.56
N ASP A 33 4.37 -4.31 -1.43
CA ASP A 33 4.02 -2.90 -1.26
C ASP A 33 2.50 -2.71 -1.25
N ARG A 34 1.77 -3.36 -2.17
CA ARG A 34 0.31 -3.27 -2.25
C ARG A 34 -0.39 -3.89 -1.03
N ALA A 35 0.12 -5.02 -0.54
CA ALA A 35 -0.37 -5.68 0.67
C ALA A 35 -0.10 -4.84 1.92
N THR A 36 1.10 -4.28 2.04
CA THR A 36 1.51 -3.46 3.19
C THR A 36 0.72 -2.15 3.21
N GLY A 37 0.50 -1.51 2.06
CA GLY A 37 -0.36 -0.33 1.95
C GLY A 37 -1.80 -0.60 2.41
N SER A 38 -2.42 -1.67 1.89
CA SER A 38 -3.79 -2.04 2.26
C SER A 38 -3.96 -2.39 3.75
N VAL A 39 -2.94 -2.99 4.36
CA VAL A 39 -2.93 -3.29 5.80
C VAL A 39 -2.76 -2.01 6.61
N LYS A 40 -1.85 -1.12 6.20
CA LYS A 40 -1.60 0.14 6.88
C LYS A 40 -2.84 1.05 6.86
N ASP A 41 -3.50 1.18 5.70
CA ASP A 41 -4.75 1.93 5.58
C ASP A 41 -5.85 1.39 6.51
N LYS A 42 -6.01 0.06 6.60
CA LYS A 42 -7.00 -0.56 7.51
C LYS A 42 -6.65 -0.35 8.98
N VAL A 43 -5.37 -0.42 9.34
CA VAL A 43 -4.91 -0.21 10.72
C VAL A 43 -5.07 1.25 11.11
N ASP A 44 -4.72 2.19 10.24
CA ASP A 44 -4.91 3.62 10.46
C ASP A 44 -6.41 3.95 10.59
N ASP A 45 -7.28 3.44 9.72
CA ASP A 45 -8.75 3.64 9.82
C ASP A 45 -9.32 3.12 11.17
N VAL A 46 -8.83 1.98 11.65
CA VAL A 46 -9.25 1.40 12.94
C VAL A 46 -8.68 2.22 14.10
N ALA A 47 -7.43 2.65 14.01
CA ALA A 47 -6.78 3.47 15.04
C ALA A 47 -7.43 4.85 15.14
N ASP A 48 -7.79 5.48 14.02
CA ASP A 48 -8.50 6.76 14.00
C ASP A 48 -9.92 6.63 14.55
N LYS A 49 -10.65 5.55 14.21
CA LYS A 49 -11.94 5.28 14.86
C LYS A 49 -11.80 5.06 16.36
N ALA A 50 -10.80 4.31 16.79
CA ALA A 50 -10.51 4.06 18.21
C ALA A 50 -10.17 5.37 18.95
N LYS A 51 -9.33 6.23 18.38
CA LYS A 51 -9.04 7.55 18.95
C LYS A 51 -10.26 8.47 18.96
N GLY A 52 -11.09 8.43 17.93
CA GLY A 52 -12.32 9.22 17.86
C GLY A 52 -13.39 8.82 18.89
N VAL A 53 -13.41 7.55 19.32
CA VAL A 53 -14.29 7.08 20.39
C VAL A 53 -13.68 7.20 21.80
N VAL A 54 -12.35 7.16 21.92
CA VAL A 54 -11.63 7.30 23.20
C VAL A 54 -11.35 8.76 23.57
N GLY A 55 -11.29 9.67 22.60
CA GLY A 55 -10.96 11.08 22.80
C GLY A 55 -12.15 12.02 23.01
N LYS A 56 -13.28 11.54 23.52
CA LYS A 56 -14.47 12.34 23.75
C LYS A 56 -14.72 12.55 25.25
N ASP A 57 -13.82 13.31 25.87
CA ASP A 57 -14.00 14.02 27.15
C ASP A 57 -13.64 15.49 26.95
#